data_AF-A0A5D6XNQ8-F1
#
_entry.id   AF-A0A5D6XNQ8-F1
#
_cell.length_a   1.000
_cell.length_b   1.000
_cell.length_c   1.000
_cell.angle_alpha   90.00
_cell.angle_beta   90.00
_cell.angle_gamma   90.00
#
_symmetry.space_group_name_H-M   'P 1'
#
loop_
_entity.id
_entity.type
_entity.pdbx_description
1 polymer ?
#
loop_
_entity_poly.entity_id
_entity_poly.type
_entity_poly.pdbx_seq_one_letter_code
_entity_poly.pdbx_strand_id
1 'polypeptide(L)'
;MPADELASILLSWSVSLRGSISDNHAGLLKSLGLIQEGKLKVTADPTEFNGREAIPEAINYSYEKKTIDKLAVGLVAALAQVAVVAAVMLAVYCVGDASATWMPHIVSKGNKFFNSVTGEEFRLKGIAYYPRPNAGKLYKVDNYDWTADEHEAVWRPHLEVMKDLGVNTIRLYSVDPSKSHDKFMCACSEAGIYVLVGMSAPCAKCAVIDALPPACYPSELFARAQLVYNAFAVYDNTLGFSVGNENNLQKVAGNKDGTATAPCVKAFLRDVRSYASSCATNLRTVPIGLDIADIPPRGTWIQYYDCSVDDDEHTRAEWIGFNPYVECEPKTHAKYVRSDGLRGLMKEYEQVGYSRPLMFGEFGCNLGENTVNGFENQRQFYDAKWMNEEKEMTAQIVGGNVFEFTTEFVHLEKESTVPLEHSKKRDSGKFGIGYFEPDNCDHVKANCTFTPYPEYANLKAAYTTTANSSVKMASFSPKNTKILKCPKTIATKLPPTPVVNYLKCSVRQPVCDGAKANAFEKDASLMVPIGTKKKPSNAADRTKKKVVQDVVTSAAPRALSRSAAACTVFASLAVALWLAA
;
A
#
# COMPACT_ATOMS: atom_id res chain seq x y z
N MET A 1 -12.44 54.18 -39.29
CA MET A 1 -13.08 52.95 -39.80
C MET A 1 -13.83 52.28 -38.65
N PRO A 2 -15.01 51.70 -38.90
CA PRO A 2 -15.69 50.85 -37.92
C PRO A 2 -14.81 49.65 -37.52
N ALA A 3 -14.91 49.20 -36.26
CA ALA A 3 -14.03 48.18 -35.68
C ALA A 3 -14.16 46.81 -36.39
N ASP A 4 -15.34 46.55 -36.92
CA ASP A 4 -15.79 45.41 -37.70
C ASP A 4 -15.15 45.34 -39.09
N GLU A 5 -14.86 46.50 -39.70
CA GLU A 5 -14.20 46.61 -41.00
C GLU A 5 -12.66 46.49 -40.86
N LEU A 6 -12.10 46.92 -39.72
CA LEU A 6 -10.68 46.77 -39.41
C LEU A 6 -10.32 45.32 -39.02
N ALA A 7 -11.24 44.62 -38.36
CA ALA A 7 -11.08 43.22 -37.98
C ALA A 7 -11.04 42.29 -39.21
N SER A 8 -11.85 42.58 -40.23
CA SER A 8 -11.89 41.79 -41.47
C SER A 8 -10.63 41.98 -42.33
N ILE A 9 -10.04 43.18 -42.35
CA ILE A 9 -8.75 43.42 -43.01
C ILE A 9 -7.61 42.71 -42.25
N LEU A 10 -7.55 42.80 -40.92
CA LEU A 10 -6.51 42.16 -40.11
C LEU A 10 -6.56 40.61 -40.14
N LEU A 11 -7.76 40.02 -40.28
CA LEU A 11 -7.95 38.57 -40.40
C LEU A 11 -7.52 37.98 -41.75
N SER A 12 -7.30 38.83 -42.76
CA SER A 12 -6.85 38.41 -44.09
C SER A 12 -5.32 38.44 -44.26
N TRP A 13 -4.57 39.06 -43.35
CA TRP A 13 -3.14 39.37 -43.55
C TRP A 13 -2.17 38.57 -42.65
N SER A 14 -2.62 37.74 -41.71
CA SER A 14 -1.72 36.76 -41.06
C SER A 14 -2.44 35.57 -40.43
N VAL A 15 -1.89 34.36 -40.61
CA VAL A 15 -2.40 33.12 -39.99
C VAL A 15 -1.95 33.01 -38.52
N SER A 16 -0.87 33.69 -38.12
CA SER A 16 -0.37 33.68 -36.74
C SER A 16 -1.37 34.26 -35.73
N LEU A 17 -2.24 35.18 -36.15
CA LEU A 17 -3.31 35.72 -35.31
C LEU A 17 -4.53 34.79 -35.15
N ARG A 18 -4.74 33.78 -36.02
CA ARG A 18 -5.86 32.82 -35.81
C ARG A 18 -5.64 31.86 -34.64
N GLY A 19 -4.38 31.58 -34.30
CA GLY A 19 -4.03 30.68 -33.19
C GLY A 19 -4.06 31.34 -31.80
N SER A 20 -3.90 32.67 -31.72
CA SER A 20 -3.93 33.39 -30.42
C SER A 20 -5.29 34.00 -30.06
N ILE A 21 -6.28 33.94 -30.96
CA ILE A 21 -7.60 34.55 -30.76
C ILE A 21 -8.63 33.57 -30.13
N SER A 22 -8.35 32.27 -29.98
CA SER A 22 -9.33 31.37 -29.36
C SER A 22 -9.45 31.49 -27.83
N ASP A 23 -8.45 32.04 -27.11
CA ASP A 23 -8.45 31.90 -25.63
C ASP A 23 -8.01 33.12 -24.80
N ASN A 24 -7.77 34.31 -25.38
CA ASN A 24 -7.36 35.44 -24.53
C ASN A 24 -7.69 36.85 -25.03
N HIS A 25 -8.93 37.31 -24.79
CA HIS A 25 -9.38 38.69 -25.07
C HIS A 25 -8.53 39.78 -24.38
N ALA A 26 -7.84 39.48 -23.27
CA ALA A 26 -7.01 40.43 -22.54
C ALA A 26 -5.70 40.79 -23.28
N GLY A 27 -5.16 39.87 -24.09
CA GLY A 27 -3.94 40.10 -24.87
C GLY A 27 -4.15 41.08 -26.03
N LEU A 28 -5.32 41.02 -26.66
CA LEU A 28 -5.67 41.87 -27.80
C LEU A 28 -5.78 43.35 -27.40
N LEU A 29 -6.41 43.64 -26.25
CA LEU A 29 -6.56 44.99 -25.71
C LEU A 29 -5.20 45.61 -25.34
N LYS A 30 -4.27 44.81 -24.83
CA LYS A 30 -2.93 45.25 -24.46
C LYS A 30 -2.08 45.60 -25.69
N SER A 31 -2.17 44.79 -26.74
CA SER A 31 -1.46 45.05 -28.00
C SER A 31 -2.02 46.27 -28.73
N LEU A 32 -3.34 46.48 -28.71
CA LEU A 32 -3.99 47.67 -29.27
C LEU A 32 -3.61 48.95 -28.51
N GLY A 33 -3.52 48.90 -27.18
CA GLY A 33 -3.04 50.01 -26.35
C GLY A 33 -1.60 50.42 -26.70
N LEU A 34 -0.71 49.45 -26.94
CA LEU A 34 0.68 49.73 -27.30
C LEU A 34 0.84 50.34 -28.71
N ILE A 35 -0.07 50.06 -29.64
CA ILE A 35 -0.13 50.70 -30.97
C ILE A 35 -0.64 52.14 -30.83
N GLN A 36 -1.68 52.38 -30.03
CA GLN A 36 -2.20 53.73 -29.76
C GLN A 36 -1.20 54.63 -29.03
N GLU A 37 -0.38 54.06 -28.15
CA GLU A 37 0.71 54.77 -27.46
C GLU A 37 1.95 55.00 -28.35
N GLY A 38 1.93 54.57 -29.62
CA GLY A 38 3.05 54.71 -30.55
C GLY A 38 4.28 53.84 -30.21
N LYS A 39 4.13 52.91 -29.25
CA LYS A 39 5.20 52.02 -28.77
C LYS A 39 5.35 50.75 -29.61
N LEU A 40 4.36 50.44 -30.46
CA LEU A 40 4.40 49.39 -31.46
C LEU A 40 4.17 50.01 -32.85
N LYS A 41 5.17 49.94 -33.74
CA LYS A 41 5.01 50.35 -35.15
C LYS A 41 4.66 49.13 -35.99
N VAL A 42 3.52 49.18 -36.67
CA VAL A 42 3.15 48.17 -37.68
C VAL A 42 3.74 48.61 -39.01
N THR A 43 4.85 48.01 -39.41
CA THR A 43 5.35 48.11 -40.78
C THR A 43 4.97 46.83 -41.52
N ALA A 44 4.23 46.97 -42.62
CA ALA A 44 3.97 45.85 -43.52
C ALA A 44 5.27 45.49 -44.26
N ASP A 45 5.77 44.28 -44.04
CA ASP A 45 6.79 43.69 -44.88
C ASP A 45 6.07 43.15 -46.13
N PRO A 46 6.36 43.64 -47.36
CA PRO A 46 5.61 43.29 -48.56
C PRO A 46 5.94 41.90 -49.12
N THR A 47 6.71 41.09 -48.41
CA THR A 47 7.16 39.78 -48.87
C THR A 47 6.06 38.73 -48.73
N GLU A 48 5.69 38.09 -49.84
CA GLU A 48 4.62 37.08 -49.91
C GLU A 48 5.05 35.78 -49.20
N PHE A 49 4.22 35.26 -48.28
CA PHE A 49 4.56 34.10 -47.46
C PHE A 49 4.08 32.78 -48.09
N ASN A 50 5.02 31.99 -48.63
CA ASN A 50 4.75 30.74 -49.36
C ASN A 50 4.49 29.51 -48.47
N GLY A 51 3.87 29.68 -47.29
CA GLY A 51 3.49 28.57 -46.41
C GLY A 51 4.64 27.95 -45.62
N ARG A 52 4.43 26.74 -45.06
CA ARG A 52 5.32 26.08 -44.06
C ARG A 52 6.74 25.81 -44.57
N GLU A 53 6.94 25.84 -45.89
CA GLU A 53 8.23 25.58 -46.53
C GLU A 53 9.20 26.77 -46.40
N ALA A 54 8.70 27.99 -46.16
CA ALA A 54 9.51 29.20 -45.98
C ALA A 54 9.99 29.44 -44.53
N ILE A 55 9.68 28.55 -43.59
CA ILE A 55 10.06 28.68 -42.17
C ILE A 55 11.59 28.80 -41.97
N PRO A 56 12.44 28.02 -42.66
CA PRO A 56 13.90 28.15 -42.53
C PRO A 56 14.42 29.51 -42.99
N GLU A 57 13.84 30.08 -44.05
CA GLU A 57 14.22 31.37 -44.62
C GLU A 57 13.76 32.53 -43.74
N ALA A 58 12.59 32.43 -43.11
CA ALA A 58 12.10 33.40 -42.12
C ALA A 58 12.98 33.43 -40.85
N ILE A 59 13.52 32.28 -40.44
CA ILE A 59 14.47 32.17 -39.32
C ILE A 59 15.80 32.83 -39.69
N ASN A 60 16.32 32.58 -40.90
CA ASN A 60 17.56 33.18 -41.38
C ASN A 60 17.44 34.71 -41.58
N TYR A 61 16.33 35.19 -42.14
CA TYR A 61 16.05 36.62 -42.28
C TYR A 61 15.97 37.34 -40.93
N SER A 62 15.45 36.67 -39.90
CA SER A 62 15.41 37.18 -38.53
C SER A 62 16.80 37.23 -37.86
N TYR A 63 17.71 36.33 -38.27
CA TYR A 63 19.10 36.29 -37.82
C TYR A 63 19.95 37.42 -38.46
N GLU A 64 19.75 37.73 -39.75
CA GLU A 64 20.52 38.76 -40.45
C GLU A 64 20.20 40.20 -39.98
N LYS A 65 18.97 40.49 -39.52
CA LYS A 65 18.57 41.84 -39.11
C LYS A 65 18.98 42.28 -37.69
N LYS A 66 19.76 41.47 -36.94
CA LYS A 66 20.35 41.82 -35.63
C LYS A 66 19.39 42.43 -34.60
N THR A 67 18.13 42.00 -34.58
CA THR A 67 17.12 42.50 -33.61
C THR A 67 17.02 41.68 -32.32
N ILE A 68 17.92 40.71 -32.10
CA ILE A 68 17.88 39.76 -30.97
C ILE A 68 18.83 40.16 -29.82
N ASP A 69 19.74 41.12 -30.01
CA ASP A 69 20.72 41.46 -28.97
C ASP A 69 20.12 42.27 -27.79
N LYS A 70 18.99 42.96 -27.98
CA LYS A 70 18.34 43.75 -26.91
C LYS A 70 17.26 43.00 -26.11
N LEU A 71 16.74 41.89 -26.64
CA LEU A 71 15.78 41.03 -25.92
C LEU A 71 16.50 39.97 -25.07
N ALA A 72 17.68 39.51 -25.50
CA ALA A 72 18.46 38.51 -24.77
C ALA A 72 18.97 39.02 -23.40
N VAL A 73 19.39 40.29 -23.30
CA VAL A 73 19.98 40.82 -22.06
C VAL A 73 18.92 41.07 -20.97
N GLY A 74 17.68 41.41 -21.34
CA GLY A 74 16.57 41.57 -20.39
C GLY A 74 15.97 40.24 -19.92
N LEU A 75 15.89 39.25 -20.81
CA LEU A 75 15.34 37.93 -20.49
C LEU A 75 16.30 37.09 -19.63
N VAL A 76 17.61 37.20 -19.86
CA VAL A 76 18.63 36.46 -19.07
C VAL A 76 18.71 36.98 -17.63
N ALA A 77 18.53 38.28 -17.40
CA ALA A 77 18.49 38.85 -16.04
C ALA A 77 17.22 38.46 -15.27
N ALA A 78 16.06 38.43 -15.94
CA ALA A 78 14.79 38.00 -15.34
C ALA A 78 14.73 36.47 -15.12
N LEU A 79 15.31 35.68 -16.03
CA LEU A 79 15.39 34.21 -15.89
C LEU A 79 16.41 33.80 -14.82
N ALA A 80 17.48 34.56 -14.60
CA ALA A 80 18.41 34.32 -13.49
C ALA A 80 17.75 34.57 -12.13
N GLN A 81 16.90 35.60 -12.00
CA GLN A 81 16.14 35.86 -10.75
C GLN A 81 15.06 34.81 -10.49
N VAL A 82 14.34 34.35 -11.53
CA VAL A 82 13.35 33.27 -11.39
C VAL A 82 14.02 31.91 -11.15
N ALA A 83 15.18 31.63 -11.76
CA ALA A 83 15.92 30.38 -11.55
C ALA A 83 16.55 30.30 -10.16
N VAL A 84 17.05 31.42 -9.60
CA VAL A 84 17.60 31.45 -8.24
C VAL A 84 16.48 31.37 -7.20
N VAL A 85 15.35 32.06 -7.39
CA VAL A 85 14.19 31.94 -6.47
C VAL A 85 13.51 30.58 -6.60
N ALA A 86 13.42 30.00 -7.80
CA ALA A 86 12.93 28.64 -8.00
C ALA A 86 13.89 27.60 -7.41
N ALA A 87 15.21 27.74 -7.56
CA ALA A 87 16.20 26.85 -6.95
C ALA A 87 16.25 26.98 -5.42
N VAL A 88 16.05 28.18 -4.87
CA VAL A 88 15.93 28.41 -3.42
C VAL A 88 14.60 27.88 -2.90
N MET A 89 13.48 28.02 -3.62
CA MET A 89 12.18 27.43 -3.23
C MET A 89 12.15 25.91 -3.39
N LEU A 90 12.87 25.33 -4.37
CA LEU A 90 13.05 23.89 -4.53
C LEU A 90 14.02 23.33 -3.47
N ALA A 91 15.06 24.09 -3.10
CA ALA A 91 15.96 23.73 -2.01
C ALA A 91 15.29 23.86 -0.63
N VAL A 92 14.37 24.82 -0.46
CA VAL A 92 13.57 24.98 0.77
C VAL A 92 12.45 23.92 0.87
N TYR A 93 12.00 23.34 -0.24
CA TYR A 93 11.12 22.15 -0.23
C TYR A 93 11.88 20.81 -0.10
N CYS A 94 13.20 20.79 -0.33
CA CYS A 94 14.03 19.59 -0.21
C CYS A 94 14.85 19.51 1.09
N VAL A 95 14.56 20.35 2.08
CA VAL A 95 14.96 20.11 3.48
C VAL A 95 13.72 19.73 4.29
N GLY A 96 13.00 18.71 3.82
CA GLY A 96 12.30 17.84 4.76
C GLY A 96 13.38 16.97 5.39
N ASP A 97 13.57 17.06 6.70
CA ASP A 97 14.38 16.09 7.44
C ASP A 97 13.92 14.69 7.04
N ALA A 98 14.69 14.02 6.19
CA ALA A 98 14.64 12.57 6.03
C ALA A 98 15.36 11.96 7.25
N SER A 99 14.89 12.26 8.46
CA SER A 99 14.97 11.28 9.52
C SER A 99 13.81 10.34 9.22
N ALA A 100 14.10 9.16 8.65
CA ALA A 100 13.06 8.17 8.39
C ALA A 100 12.51 7.69 9.74
N THR A 101 11.50 8.39 10.24
CA THR A 101 10.78 8.00 11.43
C THR A 101 9.89 6.81 11.10
N TRP A 102 9.57 6.00 12.11
CA TRP A 102 8.53 4.98 11.98
C TRP A 102 7.28 5.52 11.29
N MET A 103 6.73 4.75 10.34
CA MET A 103 5.50 5.15 9.64
C MET A 103 4.37 5.36 10.64
N PRO A 104 3.54 6.41 10.47
CA PRO A 104 2.34 6.58 11.27
C PRO A 104 1.46 5.34 11.20
N HIS A 105 1.10 4.75 12.34
CA HIS A 105 0.25 3.57 12.34
C HIS A 105 -1.10 3.83 11.64
N ILE A 106 -1.69 2.77 11.12
CA ILE A 106 -3.01 2.79 10.49
C ILE A 106 -4.10 2.53 11.53
N VAL A 107 -5.17 3.32 11.48
CA VAL A 107 -6.37 3.19 12.33
C VAL A 107 -7.60 2.89 11.47
N SER A 108 -8.61 2.25 12.07
CA SER A 108 -9.88 2.00 11.39
C SER A 108 -10.96 2.99 11.83
N LYS A 109 -11.83 3.38 10.88
CA LYS A 109 -13.09 4.08 11.17
C LYS A 109 -14.15 3.53 10.24
N GLY A 110 -15.13 2.81 10.80
CA GLY A 110 -16.07 2.03 10.00
C GLY A 110 -15.34 1.00 9.14
N ASN A 111 -15.73 0.86 7.88
CA ASN A 111 -15.17 -0.12 6.96
C ASN A 111 -13.91 0.35 6.21
N LYS A 112 -13.22 1.38 6.70
CA LYS A 112 -12.03 1.96 6.07
C LYS A 112 -10.85 2.08 7.03
N PHE A 113 -9.67 2.07 6.45
CA PHE A 113 -8.40 2.36 7.12
C PHE A 113 -7.92 3.77 6.82
N PHE A 114 -7.25 4.39 7.79
CA PHE A 114 -6.72 5.74 7.68
C PHE A 114 -5.34 5.86 8.32
N ASN A 115 -4.48 6.69 7.73
CA ASN A 115 -3.24 7.11 8.37
C ASN A 115 -3.57 7.95 9.62
N SER A 116 -3.02 7.58 10.77
CA SER A 116 -3.32 8.23 12.06
C SER A 116 -2.90 9.70 12.16
N VAL A 117 -1.93 10.13 11.35
CA VAL A 117 -1.40 11.50 11.36
C VAL A 117 -2.05 12.35 10.27
N THR A 118 -2.04 11.87 9.01
CA THR A 118 -2.57 12.65 7.88
C THR A 118 -4.08 12.54 7.73
N GLY A 119 -4.70 11.51 8.32
CA GLY A 119 -6.12 11.21 8.18
C GLY A 119 -6.51 10.75 6.77
N GLU A 120 -5.56 10.43 5.90
CA GLU A 120 -5.82 9.94 4.55
C GLU A 120 -6.27 8.49 4.56
N GLU A 121 -7.23 8.12 3.69
CA GLU A 121 -7.60 6.72 3.54
C GLU A 121 -6.38 5.90 3.09
N PHE A 122 -6.07 4.87 3.87
CA PHE A 122 -5.05 3.90 3.52
C PHE A 122 -5.69 2.79 2.68
N ARG A 123 -5.17 2.62 1.46
CA ARG A 123 -5.56 1.60 0.49
C ARG A 123 -4.46 0.56 0.37
N LEU A 124 -4.76 -0.71 0.58
CA LEU A 124 -3.78 -1.80 0.52
C LEU A 124 -3.40 -2.07 -0.94
N LYS A 125 -2.11 -1.93 -1.22
CA LYS A 125 -1.40 -2.39 -2.43
C LYS A 125 -0.41 -3.44 -1.97
N GLY A 126 -0.93 -4.62 -1.66
CA GLY A 126 -0.23 -5.64 -0.91
C GLY A 126 0.41 -6.73 -1.76
N ILE A 127 1.32 -7.49 -1.16
CA ILE A 127 1.90 -8.70 -1.74
C ILE A 127 2.13 -9.77 -0.66
N ALA A 128 1.78 -11.01 -0.98
CA ALA A 128 2.15 -12.18 -0.21
C ALA A 128 3.66 -12.44 -0.36
N TYR A 129 4.37 -12.58 0.75
CA TYR A 129 5.81 -12.71 0.75
C TYR A 129 6.29 -13.95 1.51
N TYR A 130 6.83 -14.90 0.75
CA TYR A 130 7.56 -16.03 1.26
C TYR A 130 8.68 -16.40 0.27
N PRO A 131 9.92 -15.93 0.48
CA PRO A 131 11.02 -16.16 -0.46
C PRO A 131 11.61 -17.56 -0.25
N ARG A 132 10.87 -18.62 -0.62
CA ARG A 132 11.38 -20.00 -0.56
C ARG A 132 12.54 -20.17 -1.56
N PRO A 133 13.71 -20.71 -1.15
CA PRO A 133 14.79 -21.01 -2.08
C PRO A 133 14.40 -22.14 -3.03
N ASN A 134 15.10 -22.29 -4.15
CA ASN A 134 14.86 -23.37 -5.11
C ASN A 134 15.50 -24.72 -4.70
N ALA A 135 16.50 -24.68 -3.81
CA ALA A 135 17.26 -25.87 -3.40
C ALA A 135 17.68 -25.83 -1.92
N GLY A 136 18.43 -26.86 -1.51
CA GLY A 136 18.96 -26.99 -0.16
C GLY A 136 17.92 -27.45 0.87
N LYS A 137 18.26 -27.31 2.16
CA LYS A 137 17.44 -27.84 3.26
C LYS A 137 16.11 -27.10 3.42
N LEU A 138 16.09 -25.80 3.10
CA LEU A 138 14.93 -24.94 3.30
C LEU A 138 13.93 -24.98 2.13
N TYR A 139 14.28 -25.61 1.00
CA TYR A 139 13.39 -25.80 -0.15
C TYR A 139 12.09 -26.53 0.23
N LYS A 140 12.16 -27.57 1.06
CA LYS A 140 10.99 -28.36 1.47
C LYS A 140 10.36 -27.88 2.78
N VAL A 141 10.84 -26.78 3.34
CA VAL A 141 10.29 -26.23 4.57
C VAL A 141 9.14 -25.32 4.19
N ASP A 142 7.99 -25.55 4.79
CA ASP A 142 6.83 -24.68 4.63
C ASP A 142 6.93 -23.52 5.62
N ASN A 143 6.82 -22.30 5.10
CA ASN A 143 6.63 -21.07 5.87
C ASN A 143 7.72 -20.79 6.93
N TYR A 144 9.00 -20.99 6.56
CA TYR A 144 10.16 -20.56 7.35
C TYR A 144 10.22 -19.04 7.47
N ASP A 145 10.63 -18.52 8.63
CA ASP A 145 10.70 -17.08 8.83
C ASP A 145 11.94 -16.46 8.18
N TRP A 146 11.79 -16.08 6.90
CA TRP A 146 12.79 -15.34 6.14
C TRP A 146 12.85 -13.84 6.47
N THR A 147 11.98 -13.34 7.35
CA THR A 147 11.92 -11.92 7.71
C THR A 147 12.69 -11.57 8.98
N ALA A 148 13.24 -12.58 9.67
CA ALA A 148 14.15 -12.34 10.79
C ALA A 148 15.39 -11.56 10.35
N ASP A 149 15.95 -10.76 11.26
CA ASP A 149 17.10 -9.88 11.01
C ASP A 149 18.36 -10.63 10.56
N GLU A 150 18.47 -11.92 10.89
CA GLU A 150 19.58 -12.78 10.45
C GLU A 150 19.55 -13.07 8.94
N HIS A 151 18.40 -12.87 8.28
CA HIS A 151 18.21 -13.06 6.83
C HIS A 151 18.23 -11.75 6.04
N GLU A 152 18.84 -10.70 6.59
CA GLU A 152 18.90 -9.37 5.98
C GLU A 152 19.40 -9.37 4.53
N ALA A 153 20.40 -10.19 4.21
CA ALA A 153 20.92 -10.31 2.86
C ALA A 153 19.89 -10.88 1.86
N VAL A 154 18.89 -11.64 2.34
CA VAL A 154 17.82 -12.22 1.52
C VAL A 154 16.71 -11.19 1.30
N TRP A 155 16.16 -10.62 2.37
CA TRP A 155 14.96 -9.79 2.23
C TRP A 155 15.24 -8.35 1.80
N ARG A 156 16.43 -7.79 2.08
CA ARG A 156 16.71 -6.37 1.79
C ARG A 156 16.64 -6.05 0.29
N PRO A 157 17.22 -6.84 -0.63
CA PRO A 157 17.04 -6.61 -2.06
C PRO A 157 15.58 -6.70 -2.52
N HIS A 158 14.78 -7.57 -1.90
CA HIS A 158 13.36 -7.73 -2.26
C HIS A 158 12.52 -6.52 -1.86
N LEU A 159 12.87 -5.82 -0.77
CA LEU A 159 12.17 -4.58 -0.39
C LEU A 159 12.39 -3.46 -1.42
N GLU A 160 13.54 -3.39 -2.08
CA GLU A 160 13.76 -2.44 -3.19
C GLU A 160 12.87 -2.78 -4.39
N VAL A 161 12.72 -4.06 -4.70
CA VAL A 161 11.80 -4.55 -5.74
C VAL A 161 10.35 -4.19 -5.40
N MET A 162 9.94 -4.40 -4.16
CA MET A 162 8.59 -4.06 -3.68
C MET A 162 8.32 -2.55 -3.71
N LYS A 163 9.32 -1.75 -3.35
CA LYS A 163 9.25 -0.28 -3.44
C LYS A 163 9.08 0.16 -4.89
N ASP A 164 9.84 -0.42 -5.83
CA ASP A 164 9.69 -0.13 -7.27
C ASP A 164 8.31 -0.55 -7.82
N LEU A 165 7.73 -1.63 -7.31
CA LEU A 165 6.35 -2.04 -7.62
C LEU A 165 5.29 -1.08 -7.10
N GLY A 166 5.61 -0.24 -6.11
CA GLY A 166 4.61 0.57 -5.39
C GLY A 166 3.80 -0.21 -4.37
N VAL A 167 4.35 -1.32 -3.87
CA VAL A 167 3.79 -2.09 -2.75
C VAL A 167 3.86 -1.25 -1.49
N ASN A 168 2.78 -1.28 -0.69
CA ASN A 168 2.74 -0.62 0.62
C ASN A 168 2.36 -1.58 1.76
N THR A 169 2.12 -2.86 1.46
CA THR A 169 1.75 -3.87 2.45
C THR A 169 2.40 -5.22 2.11
N ILE A 170 3.03 -5.86 3.09
CA ILE A 170 3.48 -7.25 2.99
C ILE A 170 2.58 -8.12 3.86
N ARG A 171 2.12 -9.25 3.32
CA ARG A 171 1.43 -10.29 4.09
C ARG A 171 2.39 -11.44 4.38
N LEU A 172 2.60 -11.69 5.67
CA LEU A 172 3.41 -12.79 6.19
C LEU A 172 2.51 -13.88 6.78
N TYR A 173 2.72 -15.12 6.38
CA TYR A 173 1.91 -16.26 6.82
C TYR A 173 2.35 -16.83 8.16
N SER A 174 3.64 -16.72 8.49
CA SER A 174 4.24 -17.14 9.75
C SER A 174 5.48 -16.31 10.04
N VAL A 175 5.80 -16.20 11.32
CA VAL A 175 6.99 -15.54 11.87
C VAL A 175 7.52 -16.38 13.04
N ASP A 176 8.80 -16.29 13.34
CA ASP A 176 9.41 -16.86 14.55
C ASP A 176 9.52 -15.76 15.62
N PRO A 177 8.61 -15.70 16.61
CA PRO A 177 8.62 -14.63 17.61
C PRO A 177 9.81 -14.70 18.59
N SER A 178 10.68 -15.72 18.48
CA SER A 178 11.93 -15.79 19.24
C SER A 178 13.09 -15.02 18.59
N LYS A 179 12.93 -14.63 17.32
CA LYS A 179 13.93 -13.88 16.55
C LYS A 179 13.63 -12.38 16.58
N SER A 180 14.66 -11.59 16.26
CA SER A 180 14.51 -10.14 16.08
C SER A 180 14.06 -9.85 14.65
N HIS A 181 13.21 -8.84 14.51
CA HIS A 181 12.72 -8.30 13.22
C HIS A 181 12.91 -6.79 13.15
N ASP A 182 13.70 -6.21 14.07
CA ASP A 182 13.88 -4.77 14.19
C ASP A 182 14.41 -4.18 12.87
N LYS A 183 15.35 -4.86 12.20
CA LYS A 183 15.91 -4.40 10.91
C LYS A 183 14.91 -4.56 9.78
N PHE A 184 14.24 -5.70 9.68
CA PHE A 184 13.24 -5.94 8.63
C PHE A 184 12.09 -4.93 8.71
N MET A 185 11.55 -4.71 9.92
CA MET A 185 10.46 -3.79 10.16
C MET A 185 10.86 -2.33 9.93
N CYS A 186 12.09 -1.96 10.32
CA CYS A 186 12.67 -0.64 10.04
C CYS A 186 12.82 -0.42 8.52
N ALA A 187 13.41 -1.38 7.79
CA ALA A 187 13.54 -1.28 6.34
C ALA A 187 12.19 -1.25 5.61
N CYS A 188 11.18 -1.99 6.10
CA CYS A 188 9.81 -1.86 5.61
C CYS A 188 9.26 -0.44 5.84
N SER A 189 9.47 0.12 7.03
CA SER A 189 9.05 1.48 7.37
C SER A 189 9.70 2.53 6.46
N GLU A 190 11.02 2.43 6.23
CA GLU A 190 11.78 3.28 5.29
C GLU A 190 11.26 3.18 3.85
N ALA A 191 10.81 1.99 3.45
CA ALA A 191 10.23 1.73 2.14
C ALA A 191 8.76 2.15 2.01
N GLY A 192 8.11 2.59 3.09
CA GLY A 192 6.68 2.94 3.07
C GLY A 192 5.75 1.72 3.15
N ILE A 193 6.22 0.61 3.71
CA ILE A 193 5.56 -0.70 3.74
C ILE A 193 5.11 -1.05 5.17
N TYR A 194 3.82 -1.41 5.27
CA TYR A 194 3.24 -2.02 6.47
C TYR A 194 3.24 -3.55 6.38
N VAL A 195 3.08 -4.22 7.53
CA VAL A 195 3.12 -5.68 7.60
C VAL A 195 1.86 -6.25 8.25
N LEU A 196 1.18 -7.17 7.53
CA LEU A 196 0.14 -8.06 8.06
C LEU A 196 0.78 -9.36 8.53
N VAL A 197 0.60 -9.71 9.80
CA VAL A 197 1.31 -10.82 10.44
C VAL A 197 0.35 -11.96 10.81
N GLY A 198 0.56 -13.14 10.21
CA GLY A 198 -0.09 -14.39 10.61
C GLY A 198 0.42 -14.87 11.97
N MET A 199 -0.51 -15.19 12.88
CA MET A 199 -0.17 -15.73 14.21
C MET A 199 0.00 -17.25 14.21
N SER A 200 -0.67 -17.93 13.29
CA SER A 200 -0.56 -19.37 13.09
C SER A 200 0.72 -19.73 12.33
N ALA A 201 1.13 -21.00 12.39
CA ALA A 201 2.28 -21.51 11.63
C ALA A 201 2.14 -23.02 11.36
N PRO A 202 2.83 -23.56 10.34
CA PRO A 202 2.90 -25.00 10.08
C PRO A 202 3.87 -25.69 11.05
N CYS A 203 3.62 -25.55 12.36
CA CYS A 203 4.27 -26.33 13.40
C CYS A 203 3.22 -27.06 14.25
N ALA A 204 3.66 -28.10 14.97
CA ALA A 204 2.78 -28.91 15.79
C ALA A 204 1.99 -28.03 16.77
N LYS A 205 0.66 -28.05 16.65
CA LYS A 205 -0.29 -27.29 17.48
C LYS A 205 -0.14 -25.75 17.42
N CYS A 206 0.52 -25.24 16.38
CA CYS A 206 0.67 -23.81 16.11
C CYS A 206 -0.46 -23.24 15.24
N ALA A 207 -1.56 -23.97 15.07
CA ALA A 207 -2.75 -23.54 14.34
C ALA A 207 -3.98 -24.25 14.92
N VAL A 208 -5.18 -23.78 14.55
CA VAL A 208 -6.41 -24.55 14.80
C VAL A 208 -6.31 -25.86 14.02
N ILE A 209 -6.48 -26.99 14.72
CA ILE A 209 -6.28 -28.32 14.13
C ILE A 209 -7.61 -28.96 13.71
N ASP A 210 -7.51 -29.98 12.85
CA ASP A 210 -8.66 -30.75 12.33
C ASP A 210 -9.25 -31.70 13.40
N ALA A 211 -9.84 -31.12 14.44
CA ALA A 211 -10.54 -31.81 15.53
C ALA A 211 -11.85 -31.10 15.90
N LEU A 212 -12.73 -31.73 16.66
CA LEU A 212 -13.93 -31.07 17.17
C LEU A 212 -13.61 -30.19 18.39
N PRO A 213 -14.35 -29.08 18.63
CA PRO A 213 -14.19 -28.30 19.85
C PRO A 213 -14.40 -29.15 21.11
N PRO A 214 -13.59 -28.95 22.18
CA PRO A 214 -12.56 -27.92 22.32
C PRO A 214 -11.19 -28.32 21.74
N ALA A 215 -10.99 -29.57 21.32
CA ALA A 215 -9.68 -30.09 20.94
C ALA A 215 -9.04 -29.39 19.73
N CYS A 216 -9.82 -28.76 18.85
CA CYS A 216 -9.28 -27.98 17.73
C CYS A 216 -8.51 -26.73 18.15
N TYR A 217 -8.64 -26.27 19.40
CA TYR A 217 -7.95 -25.08 19.89
C TYR A 217 -6.91 -25.46 20.97
N PRO A 218 -5.68 -25.84 20.55
CA PRO A 218 -4.63 -26.20 21.49
C PRO A 218 -4.12 -25.00 22.28
N SER A 219 -3.65 -25.22 23.51
CA SER A 219 -3.10 -24.16 24.36
C SER A 219 -1.80 -23.59 23.81
N GLU A 220 -1.01 -24.41 23.10
CA GLU A 220 0.22 -24.01 22.43
C GLU A 220 -0.02 -22.92 21.36
N LEU A 221 -1.16 -22.95 20.67
CA LEU A 221 -1.54 -21.90 19.71
C LEU A 221 -1.74 -20.57 20.43
N PHE A 222 -2.44 -20.55 21.56
CA PHE A 222 -2.66 -19.31 22.30
C PHE A 222 -1.36 -18.78 22.93
N ALA A 223 -0.52 -19.67 23.48
CA ALA A 223 0.79 -19.30 23.97
C ALA A 223 1.65 -18.67 22.86
N ARG A 224 1.65 -19.26 21.66
CA ARG A 224 2.33 -18.72 20.48
C ARG A 224 1.79 -17.34 20.10
N ALA A 225 0.48 -17.16 20.05
CA ALA A 225 -0.11 -15.88 19.64
C ALA A 225 0.25 -14.73 20.60
N GLN A 226 0.37 -15.00 21.91
CA GLN A 226 0.88 -14.01 22.87
C GLN A 226 2.33 -13.61 22.56
N LEU A 227 3.19 -14.57 22.16
CA LEU A 227 4.57 -14.30 21.74
C LEU A 227 4.60 -13.45 20.48
N VAL A 228 3.83 -13.81 19.44
CA VAL A 228 3.75 -13.05 18.19
C VAL A 228 3.24 -11.63 18.43
N TYR A 229 2.18 -11.47 19.23
CA TYR A 229 1.65 -10.15 19.56
C TYR A 229 2.70 -9.28 20.29
N ASN A 230 3.41 -9.84 21.28
CA ASN A 230 4.48 -9.13 21.99
C ASN A 230 5.68 -8.77 21.09
N ALA A 231 6.00 -9.61 20.12
CA ALA A 231 7.14 -9.42 19.23
C ALA A 231 6.84 -8.36 18.16
N PHE A 232 5.59 -8.26 17.67
CA PHE A 232 5.26 -7.42 16.52
C PHE A 232 4.40 -6.19 16.85
N ALA A 233 3.58 -6.19 17.90
CA ALA A 233 2.76 -5.01 18.22
C ALA A 233 3.57 -3.78 18.69
N VAL A 234 4.89 -3.96 18.86
CA VAL A 234 5.87 -2.91 19.18
C VAL A 234 6.25 -2.07 17.96
N TYR A 235 5.97 -2.49 16.73
CA TYR A 235 6.30 -1.74 15.52
C TYR A 235 5.10 -0.92 15.05
N ASP A 236 5.33 0.34 14.70
CA ASP A 236 4.24 1.24 14.30
C ASP A 236 3.66 0.85 12.93
N ASN A 237 4.47 0.23 12.06
CA ASN A 237 4.06 -0.26 10.74
C ASN A 237 3.48 -1.70 10.74
N THR A 238 3.22 -2.31 11.90
CA THR A 238 2.37 -3.53 11.94
C THR A 238 0.92 -3.14 11.66
N LEU A 239 0.40 -3.50 10.48
CA LEU A 239 -0.94 -3.15 10.03
C LEU A 239 -2.02 -3.90 10.81
N GLY A 240 -1.80 -5.19 11.03
CA GLY A 240 -2.81 -6.09 11.55
C GLY A 240 -2.28 -7.49 11.82
N PHE A 241 -3.00 -8.23 12.64
CA PHE A 241 -2.73 -9.64 12.90
C PHE A 241 -3.85 -10.53 12.38
N SER A 242 -3.47 -11.67 11.80
CA SER A 242 -4.40 -12.70 11.34
C SER A 242 -4.37 -13.91 12.27
N VAL A 243 -5.53 -14.29 12.81
CA VAL A 243 -5.70 -15.50 13.65
C VAL A 243 -6.13 -16.73 12.85
N GLY A 244 -6.31 -16.59 11.54
CA GLY A 244 -6.78 -17.68 10.69
C GLY A 244 -6.47 -17.42 9.22
N ASN A 245 -6.17 -18.49 8.50
CA ASN A 245 -6.05 -18.49 7.05
C ASN A 245 -6.85 -19.67 6.52
N GLU A 246 -7.93 -19.39 5.81
CA GLU A 246 -8.74 -20.40 5.12
C GLU A 246 -9.24 -21.56 6.00
N ASN A 247 -9.54 -21.30 7.26
CA ASN A 247 -10.04 -22.33 8.18
C ASN A 247 -11.38 -22.95 7.71
N ASN A 248 -12.10 -22.27 6.82
CA ASN A 248 -13.28 -22.79 6.14
C ASN A 248 -12.97 -23.90 5.10
N LEU A 249 -11.70 -24.29 4.92
CA LEU A 249 -11.29 -25.49 4.17
C LEU A 249 -11.01 -26.71 5.04
N GLN A 250 -11.04 -26.58 6.38
CA GLN A 250 -10.76 -27.68 7.29
C GLN A 250 -11.78 -28.82 7.16
N LYS A 251 -11.29 -30.05 7.32
CA LYS A 251 -12.07 -31.27 7.08
C LYS A 251 -12.16 -32.08 8.37
N VAL A 252 -13.29 -32.00 9.06
CA VAL A 252 -13.49 -32.64 10.37
C VAL A 252 -14.84 -33.31 10.43
N ALA A 253 -14.87 -34.54 10.98
CA ALA A 253 -16.10 -35.29 11.24
C ALA A 253 -17.03 -35.44 10.02
N GLY A 254 -16.45 -35.64 8.84
CA GLY A 254 -17.20 -35.76 7.57
C GLY A 254 -17.66 -34.42 6.97
N ASN A 255 -17.48 -33.32 7.69
CA ASN A 255 -17.71 -31.98 7.16
C ASN A 255 -16.45 -31.48 6.41
N LYS A 256 -16.67 -30.80 5.28
CA LYS A 256 -15.64 -30.25 4.39
C LYS A 256 -15.79 -28.74 4.17
N ASP A 257 -16.63 -28.07 4.96
CA ASP A 257 -16.88 -26.62 4.87
C ASP A 257 -16.26 -25.83 6.04
N GLY A 258 -15.45 -26.48 6.89
CA GLY A 258 -14.78 -25.88 8.06
C GLY A 258 -15.69 -25.36 9.18
N THR A 259 -17.03 -25.46 9.07
CA THR A 259 -17.95 -24.98 10.13
C THR A 259 -17.79 -25.73 11.45
N ALA A 260 -17.27 -26.96 11.42
CA ALA A 260 -16.97 -27.76 12.60
C ALA A 260 -15.84 -27.18 13.48
N THR A 261 -14.85 -26.50 12.87
CA THR A 261 -13.70 -25.89 13.59
C THR A 261 -13.86 -24.37 13.77
N ALA A 262 -14.82 -23.74 13.08
CA ALA A 262 -15.10 -22.30 13.21
C ALA A 262 -15.25 -21.79 14.66
N PRO A 263 -15.87 -22.52 15.61
CA PRO A 263 -15.90 -22.11 17.02
C PRO A 263 -14.51 -22.00 17.65
N CYS A 264 -13.56 -22.86 17.28
CA CYS A 264 -12.17 -22.79 17.74
C CYS A 264 -11.46 -21.55 17.19
N VAL A 265 -11.66 -21.21 15.91
CA VAL A 265 -11.10 -19.98 15.31
C VAL A 265 -11.65 -18.73 16.00
N LYS A 266 -12.96 -18.69 16.25
CA LYS A 266 -13.61 -17.54 16.93
C LYS A 266 -13.23 -17.45 18.41
N ALA A 267 -12.98 -18.57 19.09
CA ALA A 267 -12.40 -18.58 20.44
C ALA A 267 -10.95 -18.09 20.44
N PHE A 268 -10.16 -18.51 19.46
CA PHE A 268 -8.79 -18.02 19.30
C PHE A 268 -8.76 -16.51 19.07
N LEU A 269 -9.63 -15.99 18.20
CA LEU A 269 -9.85 -14.55 18.02
C LEU A 269 -10.19 -13.85 19.33
N ARG A 270 -11.17 -14.37 20.09
CA ARG A 270 -11.57 -13.83 21.40
C ARG A 270 -10.38 -13.72 22.35
N ASP A 271 -9.62 -14.79 22.50
CA ASP A 271 -8.57 -14.86 23.50
C ASP A 271 -7.36 -13.99 23.14
N VAL A 272 -7.01 -13.91 21.85
CA VAL A 272 -5.97 -12.99 21.36
C VAL A 272 -6.41 -11.53 21.52
N ARG A 273 -7.65 -11.18 21.18
CA ARG A 273 -8.17 -9.81 21.38
C ARG A 273 -8.27 -9.43 22.86
N SER A 274 -8.62 -10.38 23.73
CA SER A 274 -8.63 -10.19 25.18
C SER A 274 -7.22 -9.94 25.72
N TYR A 275 -6.24 -10.74 25.29
CA TYR A 275 -4.82 -10.52 25.62
C TYR A 275 -4.31 -9.17 25.12
N ALA A 276 -4.56 -8.83 23.85
CA ALA A 276 -4.19 -7.55 23.25
C ALA A 276 -4.79 -6.35 24.03
N SER A 277 -6.06 -6.45 24.44
CA SER A 277 -6.71 -5.41 25.25
C SER A 277 -6.07 -5.26 26.63
N SER A 278 -5.59 -6.36 27.23
CA SER A 278 -4.85 -6.30 28.50
C SER A 278 -3.49 -5.61 28.36
N CYS A 279 -2.97 -5.51 27.14
CA CYS A 279 -1.71 -4.86 26.81
C CYS A 279 -1.81 -3.40 26.37
N ALA A 280 -3.01 -2.81 26.32
CA ALA A 280 -3.22 -1.47 25.75
C ALA A 280 -2.47 -0.32 26.48
N THR A 281 -1.94 -0.55 27.69
CA THR A 281 -1.06 0.40 28.39
C THR A 281 0.43 0.28 28.02
N ASN A 282 0.81 -0.75 27.26
CA ASN A 282 2.21 -1.03 26.92
C ASN A 282 2.43 -1.20 25.42
N LEU A 283 1.41 -1.62 24.69
CA LEU A 283 1.42 -1.88 23.27
C LEU A 283 0.23 -1.19 22.61
N ARG A 284 0.41 -0.76 21.37
CA ARG A 284 -0.66 -0.14 20.59
C ARG A 284 -1.73 -1.19 20.32
N THR A 285 -3.00 -0.74 20.28
CA THR A 285 -4.08 -1.57 19.77
C THR A 285 -3.92 -1.77 18.25
N VAL A 286 -3.35 -2.91 17.86
CA VAL A 286 -3.25 -3.35 16.47
C VAL A 286 -4.49 -4.18 16.11
N PRO A 287 -5.19 -3.89 15.00
CA PRO A 287 -6.37 -4.65 14.59
C PRO A 287 -6.11 -6.15 14.39
N ILE A 288 -6.97 -7.00 14.97
CA ILE A 288 -6.90 -8.45 14.86
C ILE A 288 -8.11 -8.98 14.08
N GLY A 289 -7.84 -9.73 13.02
CA GLY A 289 -8.82 -10.29 12.11
C GLY A 289 -8.37 -11.65 11.58
N LEU A 290 -8.87 -12.03 10.43
CA LEU A 290 -8.56 -13.32 9.80
C LEU A 290 -8.82 -13.29 8.31
N ASP A 291 -8.13 -14.16 7.60
CA ASP A 291 -8.35 -14.45 6.18
C ASP A 291 -9.11 -15.76 6.02
N ILE A 292 -10.05 -15.78 5.07
CA ILE A 292 -10.89 -16.95 4.76
C ILE A 292 -10.89 -17.23 3.27
N ALA A 293 -11.02 -18.51 2.92
CA ALA A 293 -11.11 -18.91 1.52
C ALA A 293 -12.41 -18.40 0.92
N ASP A 294 -12.42 -18.14 -0.39
CA ASP A 294 -13.57 -17.57 -1.09
C ASP A 294 -14.68 -18.60 -1.38
N ILE A 295 -15.37 -19.05 -0.33
CA ILE A 295 -16.41 -20.09 -0.39
C ILE A 295 -17.80 -19.51 -0.13
N PRO A 296 -18.74 -19.58 -1.09
CA PRO A 296 -20.13 -19.20 -0.87
C PRO A 296 -20.84 -20.12 0.15
N PRO A 297 -21.82 -19.61 0.91
CA PRO A 297 -22.25 -18.20 0.98
C PRO A 297 -21.28 -17.37 1.85
N ARG A 298 -20.65 -16.34 1.27
CA ARG A 298 -19.62 -15.53 1.95
C ARG A 298 -20.22 -14.70 3.07
N GLY A 299 -21.46 -14.24 2.87
CA GLY A 299 -22.23 -13.53 3.89
C GLY A 299 -22.36 -14.30 5.21
N THR A 300 -22.44 -15.63 5.18
CA THR A 300 -22.48 -16.45 6.41
C THR A 300 -21.19 -16.33 7.20
N TRP A 301 -20.03 -16.35 6.53
CA TRP A 301 -18.73 -16.20 7.18
C TRP A 301 -18.52 -14.80 7.73
N ILE A 302 -18.90 -13.76 6.97
CA ILE A 302 -18.86 -12.36 7.44
C ILE A 302 -19.73 -12.19 8.68
N GLN A 303 -20.97 -12.70 8.65
CA GLN A 303 -21.88 -12.67 9.80
C GLN A 303 -21.30 -13.41 11.00
N TYR A 304 -20.71 -14.60 10.79
CA TYR A 304 -20.17 -15.40 11.87
C TYR A 304 -19.00 -14.70 12.57
N TYR A 305 -18.08 -14.11 11.82
CA TYR A 305 -16.91 -13.45 12.41
C TYR A 305 -17.20 -12.02 12.90
N ASP A 306 -18.27 -11.35 12.45
CA ASP A 306 -18.69 -10.06 13.03
C ASP A 306 -19.64 -10.19 14.23
N CYS A 307 -20.46 -11.24 14.30
CA CYS A 307 -21.46 -11.32 15.37
C CYS A 307 -20.82 -11.43 16.75
N SER A 308 -21.43 -10.83 17.76
CA SER A 308 -20.98 -11.00 19.14
C SER A 308 -21.54 -12.31 19.72
N VAL A 309 -20.68 -13.06 20.39
CA VAL A 309 -21.06 -14.17 21.26
C VAL A 309 -20.93 -13.70 22.71
N ASP A 310 -21.93 -14.05 23.53
CA ASP A 310 -22.02 -13.73 24.97
C ASP A 310 -21.87 -12.25 25.35
N ASP A 311 -22.31 -11.35 24.45
CA ASP A 311 -22.17 -9.88 24.55
C ASP A 311 -20.71 -9.44 24.77
N ASP A 312 -19.78 -10.11 24.09
CA ASP A 312 -18.35 -9.82 24.14
C ASP A 312 -17.83 -9.33 22.79
N GLU A 313 -17.24 -8.14 22.81
CA GLU A 313 -16.59 -7.47 21.68
C GLU A 313 -15.38 -8.25 21.20
N HIS A 314 -14.64 -8.93 22.08
CA HIS A 314 -13.44 -9.69 21.70
C HIS A 314 -13.76 -10.84 20.73
N THR A 315 -15.01 -11.32 20.69
CA THR A 315 -15.42 -12.40 19.78
C THR A 315 -15.59 -11.95 18.32
N ARG A 316 -15.47 -10.66 18.02
CA ARG A 316 -15.70 -10.08 16.70
C ARG A 316 -14.38 -9.83 15.97
N ALA A 317 -14.32 -9.97 14.66
CA ALA A 317 -13.12 -9.62 13.89
C ALA A 317 -13.03 -8.11 13.69
N GLU A 318 -11.83 -7.53 13.79
CA GLU A 318 -11.61 -6.09 13.52
C GLU A 318 -11.41 -5.79 12.04
N TRP A 319 -11.11 -6.83 11.26
CA TRP A 319 -11.11 -6.86 9.80
C TRP A 319 -11.36 -8.31 9.34
N ILE A 320 -11.84 -8.50 8.12
CA ILE A 320 -11.98 -9.83 7.50
C ILE A 320 -11.38 -9.77 6.09
N GLY A 321 -10.49 -10.70 5.78
CA GLY A 321 -9.95 -10.90 4.45
C GLY A 321 -10.60 -12.11 3.77
N PHE A 322 -10.85 -12.02 2.47
CA PHE A 322 -11.17 -13.19 1.64
C PHE A 322 -10.03 -13.44 0.67
N ASN A 323 -9.83 -14.67 0.22
CA ASN A 323 -8.89 -15.02 -0.85
C ASN A 323 -9.61 -15.28 -2.19
N PRO A 324 -10.24 -14.26 -2.84
CA PRO A 324 -10.95 -14.47 -4.08
C PRO A 324 -9.99 -14.50 -5.28
N TYR A 325 -10.05 -15.60 -6.02
CA TYR A 325 -9.37 -15.76 -7.31
C TYR A 325 -10.39 -15.66 -8.47
N VAL A 326 -11.30 -14.68 -8.40
CA VAL A 326 -12.46 -14.60 -9.31
C VAL A 326 -12.21 -13.80 -10.58
N GLU A 327 -11.16 -12.99 -10.63
CA GLU A 327 -10.75 -12.25 -11.83
C GLU A 327 -9.62 -12.98 -12.56
N CYS A 328 -10.00 -14.04 -13.28
CA CYS A 328 -9.11 -14.77 -14.17
C CYS A 328 -9.27 -14.19 -15.57
N GLU A 329 -8.47 -13.18 -15.91
CA GLU A 329 -8.50 -12.43 -17.16
C GLU A 329 -9.37 -13.01 -18.29
N PRO A 330 -10.56 -12.43 -18.53
CA PRO A 330 -11.34 -12.77 -19.70
C PRO A 330 -10.63 -12.26 -20.97
N LYS A 331 -10.45 -13.14 -21.96
CA LYS A 331 -9.76 -12.94 -23.26
C LYS A 331 -10.03 -11.62 -24.03
N THR A 332 -11.04 -10.83 -23.64
CA THR A 332 -11.53 -9.65 -24.38
C THR A 332 -11.91 -8.46 -23.49
N HIS A 333 -11.55 -8.44 -22.20
CA HIS A 333 -12.18 -7.54 -21.23
C HIS A 333 -11.24 -6.80 -20.28
N ALA A 334 -10.87 -5.57 -20.64
CA ALA A 334 -10.00 -4.68 -19.86
C ALA A 334 -10.76 -3.55 -19.12
N LYS A 335 -12.05 -3.75 -18.78
CA LYS A 335 -12.88 -2.76 -18.08
C LYS A 335 -13.67 -3.40 -16.95
N TYR A 336 -13.68 -2.77 -15.79
CA TYR A 336 -14.32 -3.27 -14.57
C TYR A 336 -15.81 -3.61 -14.75
N VAL A 337 -16.55 -2.80 -15.52
CA VAL A 337 -17.99 -3.02 -15.79
C VAL A 337 -18.30 -4.40 -16.37
N ARG A 338 -17.30 -5.08 -16.93
CA ARG A 338 -17.39 -6.39 -17.55
C ARG A 338 -16.75 -7.51 -16.70
N SER A 339 -16.32 -7.22 -15.47
CA SER A 339 -15.90 -8.20 -14.46
C SER A 339 -17.11 -8.65 -13.63
N ASP A 340 -17.81 -9.67 -14.09
CA ASP A 340 -18.97 -10.19 -13.37
C ASP A 340 -18.60 -10.81 -12.01
N GLY A 341 -17.41 -11.42 -11.91
CA GLY A 341 -16.90 -12.01 -10.66
C GLY A 341 -16.71 -10.96 -9.56
N LEU A 342 -15.94 -9.90 -9.83
CA LEU A 342 -15.69 -8.84 -8.84
C LEU A 342 -16.96 -8.04 -8.53
N ARG A 343 -17.79 -7.74 -9.54
CA ARG A 343 -19.06 -7.02 -9.32
C ARG A 343 -20.04 -7.86 -8.51
N GLY A 344 -20.08 -9.17 -8.73
CA GLY A 344 -20.84 -10.12 -7.92
C GLY A 344 -20.40 -10.11 -6.46
N LEU A 345 -19.08 -10.15 -6.20
CA LEU A 345 -18.51 -10.04 -4.85
C LEU A 345 -18.90 -8.73 -4.17
N MET A 346 -18.72 -7.58 -4.85
CA MET A 346 -19.03 -6.28 -4.24
C MET A 346 -20.51 -6.14 -3.90
N LYS A 347 -21.39 -6.67 -4.76
CA LYS A 347 -22.83 -6.74 -4.48
C LYS A 347 -23.14 -7.62 -3.27
N GLU A 348 -22.50 -8.78 -3.12
CA GLU A 348 -22.67 -9.64 -1.95
C GLU A 348 -22.20 -8.94 -0.67
N TYR A 349 -21.04 -8.29 -0.70
CA TYR A 349 -20.50 -7.55 0.46
C TYR A 349 -21.39 -6.36 0.85
N GLU A 350 -21.90 -5.60 -0.13
CA GLU A 350 -22.84 -4.52 0.10
C GLU A 350 -24.13 -5.03 0.76
N GLN A 351 -24.67 -6.15 0.28
CA GLN A 351 -25.89 -6.76 0.83
C GLN A 351 -25.71 -7.23 2.28
N VAL A 352 -24.53 -7.76 2.62
CA VAL A 352 -24.23 -8.20 3.99
C VAL A 352 -24.07 -6.99 4.92
N GLY A 353 -23.49 -5.90 4.42
CA GLY A 353 -23.41 -4.64 5.16
C GLY A 353 -22.44 -4.68 6.35
N TYR A 354 -21.27 -5.29 6.19
CA TYR A 354 -20.25 -5.33 7.24
C TYR A 354 -19.71 -3.93 7.57
N SER A 355 -19.54 -3.64 8.85
CA SER A 355 -19.22 -2.31 9.37
C SER A 355 -17.73 -2.04 9.55
N ARG A 356 -16.87 -3.03 9.30
CA ARG A 356 -15.41 -2.97 9.52
C ARG A 356 -14.66 -3.31 8.21
N PRO A 357 -13.34 -3.10 8.14
CA PRO A 357 -12.60 -3.30 6.90
C PRO A 357 -12.73 -4.73 6.35
N LEU A 358 -13.12 -4.82 5.07
CA LEU A 358 -12.94 -6.02 4.25
C LEU A 358 -11.75 -5.84 3.34
N MET A 359 -10.96 -6.89 3.11
CA MET A 359 -9.87 -6.87 2.14
C MET A 359 -9.85 -8.14 1.31
N PHE A 360 -9.13 -8.10 0.19
CA PHE A 360 -8.69 -9.35 -0.44
C PHE A 360 -7.41 -9.79 0.28
N GLY A 361 -7.54 -10.78 1.14
CA GLY A 361 -6.41 -11.47 1.78
C GLY A 361 -5.41 -11.95 0.74
N GLU A 362 -5.91 -12.52 -0.35
CA GLU A 362 -5.17 -12.88 -1.56
C GLU A 362 -6.00 -12.57 -2.81
N PHE A 363 -5.33 -12.27 -3.92
CA PHE A 363 -5.92 -12.21 -5.26
C PHE A 363 -4.86 -12.52 -6.33
N GLY A 364 -5.27 -12.54 -7.61
CA GLY A 364 -4.37 -12.67 -8.75
C GLY A 364 -4.46 -14.04 -9.42
N CYS A 365 -5.66 -14.38 -9.91
CA CYS A 365 -5.91 -15.64 -10.58
C CYS A 365 -4.98 -15.88 -11.78
N ASN A 366 -4.42 -17.09 -11.90
CA ASN A 366 -3.48 -17.47 -12.96
C ASN A 366 -4.08 -18.39 -14.03
N LEU A 367 -5.41 -18.54 -14.06
CA LEU A 367 -6.11 -19.43 -15.01
C LEU A 367 -6.40 -18.78 -16.38
N GLY A 368 -6.20 -17.47 -16.50
CA GLY A 368 -6.38 -16.73 -17.75
C GLY A 368 -5.47 -17.24 -18.87
N GLU A 369 -5.86 -16.99 -20.12
CA GLU A 369 -5.08 -17.35 -21.30
C GLU A 369 -4.54 -16.07 -21.97
N ASN A 370 -3.26 -15.80 -21.76
CA ASN A 370 -2.56 -14.64 -22.28
C ASN A 370 -1.07 -14.96 -22.48
N THR A 371 -0.43 -14.39 -23.51
CA THR A 371 1.00 -14.60 -23.78
C THR A 371 1.71 -13.25 -23.92
N VAL A 372 2.68 -12.97 -23.04
CA VAL A 372 3.47 -11.73 -23.05
C VAL A 372 4.95 -12.09 -23.14
N ASN A 373 5.66 -11.57 -24.14
CA ASN A 373 7.08 -11.86 -24.39
C ASN A 373 7.41 -13.37 -24.50
N GLY A 374 6.42 -14.15 -24.95
CA GLY A 374 6.49 -15.60 -25.06
C GLY A 374 6.19 -16.36 -23.78
N PHE A 375 6.00 -15.70 -22.63
CA PHE A 375 5.50 -16.34 -21.41
C PHE A 375 3.99 -16.48 -21.50
N GLU A 376 3.48 -17.69 -21.27
CA GLU A 376 2.05 -18.01 -21.21
C GLU A 376 1.47 -17.69 -19.81
N ASN A 377 0.13 -17.57 -19.74
CA ASN A 377 -0.65 -17.34 -18.53
C ASN A 377 -0.26 -16.10 -17.70
N GLN A 378 0.18 -15.06 -18.40
CA GLN A 378 0.68 -13.84 -17.76
C GLN A 378 -0.47 -12.98 -17.23
N ARG A 379 -0.39 -12.63 -15.95
CA ARG A 379 -1.36 -11.79 -15.26
C ARG A 379 -1.15 -10.29 -15.55
N GLN A 380 -2.24 -9.58 -15.81
CA GLN A 380 -2.39 -8.17 -16.14
C GLN A 380 -2.75 -7.33 -14.92
N PHE A 381 -3.28 -7.97 -13.86
CA PHE A 381 -3.64 -7.34 -12.59
C PHE A 381 -4.61 -6.17 -12.70
N TYR A 382 -5.64 -6.32 -13.54
CA TYR A 382 -6.73 -5.35 -13.59
C TYR A 382 -7.47 -5.25 -12.25
N ASP A 383 -7.61 -6.36 -11.52
CA ASP A 383 -8.16 -6.40 -10.17
C ASP A 383 -7.36 -5.54 -9.17
N ALA A 384 -6.02 -5.56 -9.22
CA ALA A 384 -5.15 -4.72 -8.40
C ALA A 384 -5.41 -3.21 -8.61
N LYS A 385 -5.66 -2.82 -9.87
CA LYS A 385 -6.02 -1.45 -10.25
C LYS A 385 -7.44 -1.13 -9.80
N TRP A 386 -8.42 -1.93 -10.23
CA TRP A 386 -9.84 -1.67 -10.00
C TRP A 386 -10.20 -1.66 -8.53
N MET A 387 -9.60 -2.52 -7.70
CA MET A 387 -9.88 -2.51 -6.27
C MET A 387 -9.54 -1.18 -5.60
N ASN A 388 -8.67 -0.37 -6.21
CA ASN A 388 -8.19 0.89 -5.67
C ASN A 388 -8.75 2.13 -6.40
N GLU A 389 -9.42 1.97 -7.54
CA GLU A 389 -10.02 3.08 -8.32
C GLU A 389 -11.55 2.98 -8.45
N GLU A 390 -12.08 1.78 -8.58
CA GLU A 390 -13.49 1.59 -8.91
C GLU A 390 -14.36 1.86 -7.68
N LYS A 391 -15.40 2.68 -7.87
CA LYS A 391 -16.26 3.13 -6.76
C LYS A 391 -16.98 1.97 -6.07
N GLU A 392 -17.41 0.96 -6.84
CA GLU A 392 -18.07 -0.23 -6.29
C GLU A 392 -17.11 -1.02 -5.38
N MET A 393 -15.84 -1.15 -5.77
CA MET A 393 -14.84 -1.86 -4.98
C MET A 393 -14.35 -1.06 -3.77
N THR A 394 -13.95 0.20 -3.99
CA THR A 394 -13.44 1.09 -2.91
C THR A 394 -14.49 1.41 -1.85
N ALA A 395 -15.79 1.24 -2.15
CA ALA A 395 -16.87 1.35 -1.18
C ALA A 395 -16.92 0.16 -0.20
N GLN A 396 -16.55 -1.05 -0.64
CA GLN A 396 -16.71 -2.29 0.14
C GLN A 396 -15.41 -2.82 0.74
N ILE A 397 -14.30 -2.77 0.00
CA ILE A 397 -13.01 -3.32 0.42
C ILE A 397 -11.94 -2.24 0.54
N VAL A 398 -10.89 -2.49 1.33
CA VAL A 398 -9.75 -1.58 1.57
C VAL A 398 -8.55 -1.82 0.66
N GLY A 399 -8.64 -2.76 -0.27
CA GLY A 399 -7.54 -3.22 -1.14
C GLY A 399 -7.25 -4.70 -0.88
N GLY A 400 -6.03 -5.15 -1.16
CA GLY A 400 -5.66 -6.54 -0.95
C GLY A 400 -4.21 -6.88 -1.26
N ASN A 401 -3.87 -8.17 -1.15
CA ASN A 401 -2.51 -8.68 -1.38
C ASN A 401 -2.48 -9.61 -2.58
N VAL A 402 -1.58 -9.37 -3.53
CA VAL A 402 -1.39 -10.29 -4.65
C VAL A 402 -0.69 -11.56 -4.15
N PHE A 403 -1.15 -12.73 -4.58
CA PHE A 403 -0.47 -14.00 -4.38
C PHE A 403 0.30 -14.35 -5.67
N GLU A 404 1.63 -14.26 -5.72
CA GLU A 404 2.59 -13.90 -4.67
C GLU A 404 3.88 -13.28 -5.23
N PHE A 405 4.86 -12.95 -4.37
CA PHE A 405 6.14 -12.36 -4.78
C PHE A 405 6.95 -13.26 -5.73
N THR A 406 7.22 -14.50 -5.34
CA THR A 406 8.08 -15.43 -6.07
C THR A 406 7.37 -16.75 -6.32
N THR A 407 7.46 -17.28 -7.54
CA THR A 407 6.98 -18.62 -7.84
C THR A 407 7.83 -19.61 -7.06
N GLU A 408 7.18 -20.34 -6.16
CA GLU A 408 7.83 -21.38 -5.39
C GLU A 408 8.05 -22.61 -6.26
N PHE A 409 9.32 -23.00 -6.46
CA PHE A 409 9.68 -24.09 -7.39
C PHE A 409 9.01 -25.43 -7.03
N VAL A 410 8.72 -25.64 -5.74
CA VAL A 410 8.05 -26.82 -5.18
C VAL A 410 6.57 -26.97 -5.56
N HIS A 411 5.97 -25.93 -6.13
CA HIS A 411 4.55 -25.93 -6.50
C HIS A 411 4.34 -26.19 -7.99
N LEU A 412 5.39 -26.18 -8.80
CA LEU A 412 5.27 -26.43 -10.22
C LEU A 412 4.92 -27.89 -10.51
N GLU A 413 3.97 -28.13 -11.41
CA GLU A 413 3.61 -29.51 -11.79
C GLU A 413 4.75 -30.23 -12.52
N LYS A 414 5.64 -29.46 -13.17
CA LYS A 414 6.74 -29.96 -14.00
C LYS A 414 8.10 -29.63 -13.39
N GLU A 415 8.28 -29.89 -12.08
CA GLU A 415 9.52 -29.63 -11.32
C GLU A 415 10.84 -30.13 -11.98
N SER A 416 10.78 -30.97 -13.01
CA SER A 416 11.90 -31.84 -13.40
C SER A 416 12.42 -31.76 -14.85
N THR A 417 12.00 -30.80 -15.71
CA THR A 417 12.45 -30.85 -17.13
C THR A 417 12.92 -29.55 -17.78
N VAL A 418 12.63 -28.37 -17.24
CA VAL A 418 13.05 -27.08 -17.82
C VAL A 418 13.43 -26.12 -16.69
N PRO A 419 14.59 -25.43 -16.79
CA PRO A 419 14.96 -24.38 -15.85
C PRO A 419 13.88 -23.32 -15.69
N LEU A 420 13.70 -22.78 -14.48
CA LEU A 420 12.68 -21.77 -14.19
C LEU A 420 12.84 -20.55 -15.10
N GLU A 421 14.08 -20.12 -15.32
CA GLU A 421 14.46 -19.00 -16.17
C GLU A 421 14.05 -19.17 -17.64
N HIS A 422 13.88 -20.42 -18.06
CA HIS A 422 13.52 -20.79 -19.42
C HIS A 422 12.06 -21.22 -19.56
N SER A 423 11.30 -21.27 -18.45
CA SER A 423 9.90 -21.72 -18.47
C SER A 423 8.94 -20.63 -18.95
N LYS A 424 8.78 -20.60 -20.27
CA LYS A 424 7.80 -19.77 -20.98
C LYS A 424 6.38 -20.36 -20.99
N LYS A 425 6.22 -21.61 -20.55
CA LYS A 425 4.95 -22.34 -20.65
C LYS A 425 4.06 -22.11 -19.43
N ARG A 426 2.76 -22.34 -19.62
CA ARG A 426 1.78 -22.40 -18.53
C ARG A 426 2.13 -23.52 -17.54
N ASP A 427 2.02 -23.20 -16.26
CA ASP A 427 2.06 -24.14 -15.14
C ASP A 427 1.05 -23.69 -14.08
N SER A 428 0.36 -24.63 -13.41
CA SER A 428 -0.66 -24.30 -12.42
C SER A 428 -0.07 -23.76 -11.12
N GLY A 429 1.19 -24.11 -10.81
CA GLY A 429 1.93 -23.63 -9.65
C GLY A 429 2.68 -22.31 -9.85
N LYS A 430 2.60 -21.70 -11.04
CA LYS A 430 3.25 -20.42 -11.35
C LYS A 430 2.42 -19.26 -10.79
N PHE A 431 2.54 -19.00 -9.49
CA PHE A 431 1.82 -17.93 -8.78
C PHE A 431 2.63 -16.64 -8.58
N GLY A 432 3.96 -16.69 -8.75
CA GLY A 432 4.82 -15.53 -8.56
C GLY A 432 4.66 -14.45 -9.62
N ILE A 433 5.04 -13.22 -9.29
CA ILE A 433 5.33 -12.16 -10.28
C ILE A 433 6.76 -12.26 -10.83
N GLY A 434 7.54 -13.20 -10.31
CA GLY A 434 8.89 -13.56 -10.74
C GLY A 434 9.29 -14.88 -10.11
N TYR A 435 10.58 -15.20 -10.16
CA TYR A 435 11.16 -16.44 -9.69
C TYR A 435 12.60 -16.18 -9.20
N PHE A 436 13.27 -17.18 -8.64
CA PHE A 436 14.65 -17.06 -8.21
C PHE A 436 15.63 -17.73 -9.16
N GLU A 437 16.81 -17.12 -9.30
CA GLU A 437 17.98 -17.66 -10.00
C GLU A 437 19.22 -17.67 -9.10
N PRO A 438 20.17 -18.58 -9.33
CA PRO A 438 20.07 -19.75 -10.21
C PRO A 438 19.08 -20.81 -9.65
N ASP A 439 18.67 -21.78 -10.48
CA ASP A 439 17.76 -22.87 -10.09
C ASP A 439 18.24 -23.69 -8.87
N ASN A 440 19.55 -23.69 -8.58
CA ASN A 440 20.12 -24.40 -7.45
C ASN A 440 20.40 -23.50 -6.24
N CYS A 441 19.86 -22.28 -6.21
CA CYS A 441 20.04 -21.36 -5.10
C CYS A 441 19.39 -21.87 -3.80
N ASP A 442 20.03 -21.64 -2.66
CA ASP A 442 19.59 -22.13 -1.35
C ASP A 442 19.62 -21.05 -0.24
N HIS A 443 19.86 -19.78 -0.61
CA HIS A 443 20.10 -18.62 0.26
C HIS A 443 21.30 -18.75 1.23
N VAL A 444 22.01 -19.87 1.24
CA VAL A 444 23.10 -20.14 2.20
C VAL A 444 24.44 -20.21 1.49
N LYS A 445 24.55 -21.10 0.51
CA LYS A 445 25.74 -21.31 -0.33
C LYS A 445 25.61 -20.60 -1.66
N ALA A 446 24.40 -20.58 -2.22
CA ALA A 446 24.09 -19.94 -3.48
C ALA A 446 22.97 -18.93 -3.24
N ASN A 447 23.27 -17.66 -3.50
CA ASN A 447 22.30 -16.58 -3.32
C ASN A 447 21.18 -16.70 -4.35
N CYS A 448 19.93 -16.65 -3.89
CA CYS A 448 18.79 -16.56 -4.79
C CYS A 448 18.57 -15.08 -5.16
N THR A 449 18.57 -14.80 -6.45
CA THR A 449 18.32 -13.47 -7.01
C THR A 449 16.95 -13.45 -7.65
N PHE A 450 16.13 -12.48 -7.28
CA PHE A 450 14.80 -12.32 -7.89
C PHE A 450 14.91 -11.90 -9.35
N THR A 451 14.26 -12.67 -10.22
CA THR A 451 14.12 -12.37 -11.65
C THR A 451 12.64 -12.21 -12.00
N PRO A 452 12.22 -11.05 -12.53
CA PRO A 452 10.81 -10.78 -12.79
C PRO A 452 10.28 -11.54 -14.00
N TYR A 453 9.03 -12.00 -13.93
CA TYR A 453 8.25 -12.32 -15.11
C TYR A 453 7.58 -11.04 -15.67
N PRO A 454 7.00 -11.08 -16.88
CA PRO A 454 6.17 -9.98 -17.38
C PRO A 454 5.07 -9.49 -16.43
N GLU A 455 4.51 -10.34 -15.55
CA GLU A 455 3.57 -9.95 -14.48
C GLU A 455 4.06 -8.77 -13.63
N TYR A 456 5.37 -8.69 -13.38
CA TYR A 456 5.98 -7.61 -12.61
C TYR A 456 5.62 -6.22 -13.16
N ALA A 457 5.78 -6.03 -14.47
CA ALA A 457 5.53 -4.76 -15.12
C ALA A 457 4.04 -4.39 -15.08
N ASN A 458 3.15 -5.37 -15.21
CA ASN A 458 1.72 -5.17 -15.14
C ASN A 458 1.27 -4.77 -13.73
N LEU A 459 1.78 -5.45 -12.71
CA LEU A 459 1.50 -5.11 -11.31
C LEU A 459 2.04 -3.72 -10.96
N LYS A 460 3.28 -3.43 -11.37
CA LYS A 460 3.88 -2.10 -11.20
C LYS A 460 2.99 -1.03 -11.81
N ALA A 461 2.54 -1.23 -13.04
CA ALA A 461 1.64 -0.29 -13.69
C ALA A 461 0.34 -0.11 -12.89
N ALA A 462 -0.30 -1.20 -12.45
CA ALA A 462 -1.51 -1.14 -11.63
C ALA A 462 -1.30 -0.35 -10.33
N TYR A 463 -0.25 -0.66 -9.56
CA TYR A 463 0.01 -0.03 -8.27
C TYR A 463 0.53 1.41 -8.36
N THR A 464 1.42 1.72 -9.30
CA THR A 464 2.04 3.05 -9.40
C THR A 464 1.19 4.09 -10.14
N THR A 465 0.27 3.65 -11.02
CA THR A 465 -0.61 4.58 -11.75
C THR A 465 -1.96 4.82 -11.08
N THR A 466 -2.33 3.98 -10.10
CA THR A 466 -3.58 4.16 -9.36
C THR A 466 -3.56 5.43 -8.52
N ALA A 467 -4.54 6.31 -8.77
CA ALA A 467 -4.72 7.55 -8.03
C ALA A 467 -4.92 7.31 -6.52
N ASN A 468 -4.38 8.21 -5.70
CA ASN A 468 -4.60 8.19 -4.25
C ASN A 468 -6.08 8.45 -3.92
N SER A 469 -6.58 7.83 -2.84
CA SER A 469 -7.93 8.09 -2.36
C SER A 469 -8.08 9.55 -1.92
N SER A 470 -9.23 10.15 -2.27
CA SER A 470 -9.61 11.49 -1.80
C SER A 470 -10.38 11.46 -0.47
N VAL A 471 -10.72 10.27 0.04
CA VAL A 471 -11.46 10.12 1.31
C VAL A 471 -10.54 10.49 2.48
N LYS A 472 -11.04 11.34 3.38
CA LYS A 472 -10.36 11.74 4.60
C LYS A 472 -11.13 11.25 5.82
N MET A 473 -10.43 10.82 6.86
CA MET A 473 -10.99 10.29 8.09
C MET A 473 -11.96 11.27 8.76
N ALA A 474 -11.64 12.57 8.73
CA ALA A 474 -12.44 13.63 9.35
C ALA A 474 -13.83 13.76 8.72
N SER A 475 -13.94 13.67 7.39
CA SER A 475 -15.20 13.78 6.65
C SER A 475 -15.88 12.43 6.40
N PHE A 476 -15.19 11.32 6.61
CA PHE A 476 -15.77 9.99 6.40
C PHE A 476 -16.85 9.67 7.44
N SER A 477 -18.03 9.26 6.95
CA SER A 477 -19.12 8.75 7.77
C SER A 477 -19.43 7.30 7.35
N PRO A 478 -19.22 6.30 8.23
CA PRO A 478 -19.55 4.91 7.93
C PRO A 478 -21.03 4.74 7.59
N LYS A 479 -21.32 4.09 6.46
CA LYS A 479 -22.70 3.72 6.09
C LYS A 479 -23.21 2.53 6.91
N ASN A 480 -22.35 1.52 7.06
CA ASN A 480 -22.64 0.31 7.82
C ASN A 480 -22.23 0.51 9.27
N THR A 481 -23.19 0.46 10.19
CA THR A 481 -22.95 0.68 11.62
C THR A 481 -23.49 -0.43 12.52
N LYS A 482 -24.25 -1.38 11.96
CA LYS A 482 -24.86 -2.47 12.72
C LYS A 482 -23.87 -3.60 12.93
N ILE A 483 -23.94 -4.20 14.12
CA ILE A 483 -23.30 -5.49 14.40
C ILE A 483 -24.18 -6.57 13.79
N LEU A 484 -23.59 -7.48 13.01
CA LEU A 484 -24.31 -8.55 12.35
C LEU A 484 -24.78 -9.61 13.36
N LYS A 485 -25.87 -10.30 13.02
CA LYS A 485 -26.39 -11.41 13.83
C LYS A 485 -25.64 -12.69 13.47
N CYS A 486 -25.42 -13.55 14.46
CA CYS A 486 -24.79 -14.85 14.19
C CYS A 486 -25.68 -15.68 13.26
N PRO A 487 -25.09 -16.36 12.26
CA PRO A 487 -25.84 -17.28 11.41
C PRO A 487 -26.28 -18.50 12.23
N LYS A 488 -27.41 -19.09 11.86
CA LYS A 488 -27.94 -20.30 12.51
C LYS A 488 -27.19 -21.58 12.12
N THR A 489 -26.43 -21.53 11.02
CA THR A 489 -25.77 -22.68 10.40
C THR A 489 -24.41 -23.01 11.01
N ILE A 490 -23.83 -22.13 11.84
CA ILE A 490 -22.53 -22.34 12.48
C ILE A 490 -22.70 -22.22 14.00
N ALA A 491 -22.14 -23.18 14.74
CA ALA A 491 -22.25 -23.20 16.19
C ALA A 491 -21.59 -21.95 16.82
N THR A 492 -22.27 -21.31 17.76
CA THR A 492 -21.77 -20.14 18.50
C THR A 492 -21.28 -20.49 19.89
N LYS A 493 -21.41 -21.75 20.33
CA LYS A 493 -20.81 -22.22 21.58
C LYS A 493 -19.29 -22.30 21.40
N LEU A 494 -18.59 -21.31 21.91
CA LEU A 494 -17.13 -21.24 21.83
C LEU A 494 -16.49 -22.13 22.91
N PRO A 495 -15.37 -22.80 22.62
CA PRO A 495 -14.57 -23.46 23.64
C PRO A 495 -14.05 -22.44 24.69
N PRO A 496 -13.79 -22.91 25.94
CA PRO A 496 -13.20 -22.07 26.97
C PRO A 496 -11.79 -21.64 26.56
N THR A 497 -11.31 -20.56 27.16
CA THR A 497 -9.91 -20.14 26.99
C THR A 497 -8.97 -21.24 27.48
N PRO A 498 -8.01 -21.70 26.67
CA PRO A 498 -7.05 -22.70 27.10
C PRO A 498 -6.24 -22.22 28.30
N VAL A 499 -5.90 -23.13 29.22
CA VAL A 499 -5.06 -22.80 30.38
C VAL A 499 -3.62 -22.61 29.91
N VAL A 500 -3.15 -21.36 29.95
CA VAL A 500 -1.78 -20.95 29.61
C VAL A 500 -1.27 -19.93 30.61
N ASN A 501 0.05 -19.80 30.73
CA ASN A 501 0.65 -18.67 31.42
C ASN A 501 0.49 -17.41 30.56
N TYR A 502 -0.13 -16.37 31.13
CA TYR A 502 -0.21 -15.09 30.45
C TYR A 502 1.12 -14.36 30.49
N LEU A 503 1.62 -13.97 29.32
CA LEU A 503 2.87 -13.25 29.22
C LEU A 503 2.67 -11.80 29.68
N LYS A 504 3.74 -11.21 30.23
CA LYS A 504 3.77 -9.76 30.41
C LYS A 504 3.81 -9.10 29.03
N CYS A 505 3.05 -8.02 28.88
CA CYS A 505 3.06 -7.22 27.67
C CYS A 505 4.43 -6.60 27.45
N SER A 506 4.92 -6.66 26.22
CA SER A 506 6.19 -6.05 25.83
C SER A 506 6.17 -4.54 26.06
N VAL A 507 7.28 -4.02 26.56
CA VAL A 507 7.54 -2.57 26.72
C VAL A 507 8.67 -2.12 25.80
N ARG A 508 9.08 -2.98 24.85
CA ARG A 508 10.14 -2.66 23.90
C ARG A 508 9.74 -1.45 23.06
N GLN A 509 10.74 -0.65 22.75
CA GLN A 509 10.65 0.48 21.83
C GLN A 509 11.79 0.32 20.81
N PRO A 510 11.60 -0.52 19.77
CA PRO A 510 12.57 -0.68 18.70
C PRO A 510 12.97 0.68 18.11
N VAL A 511 14.23 0.80 17.69
CA VAL A 511 14.79 2.05 17.18
C VAL A 511 15.08 1.91 15.69
N CYS A 512 14.57 2.83 14.89
CA CYS A 512 14.83 2.96 13.45
C CYS A 512 15.24 4.40 13.20
N ASP A 513 16.44 4.62 12.65
CA ASP A 513 17.04 5.95 12.43
C ASP A 513 16.93 6.93 13.62
N GLY A 514 17.13 6.40 14.82
CA GLY A 514 17.06 7.15 16.07
C GLY A 514 15.65 7.42 16.61
N ALA A 515 14.59 7.10 15.85
CA ALA A 515 13.21 7.17 16.28
C ALA A 515 12.78 5.86 16.97
N LYS A 516 12.07 5.99 18.10
CA LYS A 516 11.52 4.86 18.85
C LYS A 516 10.11 4.53 18.35
N ALA A 517 9.85 3.27 18.02
CA ALA A 517 8.49 2.78 17.83
C ALA A 517 7.81 2.57 19.18
N ASN A 518 6.50 2.31 19.18
CA ASN A 518 5.72 2.09 20.40
C ASN A 518 5.85 3.28 21.38
N ALA A 519 5.95 4.49 20.84
CA ALA A 519 6.15 5.75 21.56
C ALA A 519 4.87 6.59 21.60
N PHE A 520 3.70 5.95 21.70
CA PHE A 520 2.39 6.62 21.73
C PHE A 520 1.96 6.98 23.16
N GLU A 521 1.02 7.92 23.28
CA GLU A 521 0.40 8.24 24.56
C GLU A 521 -0.46 7.07 25.06
N LYS A 522 -0.03 6.48 26.17
CA LYS A 522 -0.71 5.33 26.78
C LYS A 522 -2.03 5.76 27.40
N ASP A 523 -3.14 5.20 26.91
CA ASP A 523 -4.47 5.42 27.47
C ASP A 523 -4.91 4.21 28.31
N ALA A 524 -4.86 4.38 29.64
CA ALA A 524 -5.28 3.34 30.58
C ALA A 524 -6.76 2.95 30.44
N SER A 525 -7.61 3.79 29.83
CA SER A 525 -9.01 3.48 29.61
C SER A 525 -9.26 2.44 28.52
N LEU A 526 -8.26 2.18 27.65
CA LEU A 526 -8.31 1.14 26.63
C LEU A 526 -7.99 -0.25 27.19
N MET A 527 -7.39 -0.31 28.39
CA MET A 527 -6.98 -1.57 28.99
C MET A 527 -8.17 -2.34 29.57
N VAL A 528 -8.33 -3.58 29.12
CA VAL A 528 -9.33 -4.51 29.66
C VAL A 528 -8.59 -5.74 30.19
N PRO A 529 -8.74 -6.10 31.49
CA PRO A 529 -8.10 -7.29 32.03
C PRO A 529 -8.48 -8.55 31.25
N ILE A 530 -7.52 -9.45 31.06
CA ILE A 530 -7.75 -10.70 30.34
C ILE A 530 -8.91 -11.50 30.94
N GLY A 531 -9.76 -12.05 30.08
CA GLY A 531 -10.99 -12.76 30.48
C GLY A 531 -12.17 -11.86 30.84
N THR A 532 -11.98 -10.53 30.92
CA THR A 532 -13.09 -9.59 31.10
C THR A 532 -13.71 -9.26 29.75
N LYS A 533 -15.04 -9.42 29.65
CA LYS A 533 -15.79 -9.10 28.43
C LYS A 533 -15.84 -7.58 28.22
N LYS A 534 -15.80 -7.17 26.95
CA LYS A 534 -16.03 -5.78 26.54
C LYS A 534 -17.36 -5.69 25.81
N LYS A 535 -18.19 -4.69 26.11
CA LYS A 535 -19.48 -4.53 25.41
C LYS A 535 -19.26 -4.25 23.91
N PRO A 536 -19.96 -4.96 23.00
CA PRO A 536 -19.81 -4.79 21.57
C PRO A 536 -20.17 -3.38 21.10
N SER A 537 -19.35 -2.82 20.20
CA SER A 537 -19.59 -1.48 19.64
C SER A 537 -19.07 -1.34 18.21
N ASN A 538 -19.76 -0.50 17.45
CA ASN A 538 -19.30 0.06 16.17
C ASN A 538 -19.20 1.59 16.22
N ALA A 539 -19.50 2.21 17.39
CA ALA A 539 -19.14 3.60 17.57
C ALA A 539 -17.62 3.67 17.46
N ALA A 540 -17.11 4.49 16.54
CA ALA A 540 -15.69 4.84 16.54
C ALA A 540 -15.36 5.21 17.98
N ASP A 541 -14.38 4.52 18.59
CA ASP A 541 -13.94 4.86 19.94
C ASP A 541 -13.72 6.36 19.91
N ARG A 542 -14.60 7.09 20.59
CA ARG A 542 -14.50 8.54 20.72
C ARG A 542 -13.38 8.74 21.72
N THR A 543 -12.15 8.41 21.33
CA THR A 543 -10.97 8.98 21.95
C THR A 543 -11.19 10.47 21.89
N LYS A 544 -11.45 11.03 23.08
CA LYS A 544 -11.67 12.45 23.27
C LYS A 544 -10.54 13.17 22.56
N LYS A 545 -10.89 14.13 21.70
CA LYS A 545 -10.04 15.17 21.11
C LYS A 545 -8.70 15.34 21.86
N LYS A 546 -7.68 14.60 21.48
CA LYS A 546 -6.28 14.85 21.85
C LYS A 546 -5.39 14.13 20.84
N VAL A 547 -5.55 14.49 19.57
CA VAL A 547 -4.58 14.15 18.53
C VAL A 547 -4.28 15.46 17.80
N VAL A 548 -3.00 15.81 17.83
CA VAL A 548 -2.28 16.89 17.13
C VAL A 548 -2.45 18.32 17.67
N GLN A 549 -1.57 18.72 18.60
CA GLN A 549 -1.01 20.08 18.56
C GLN A 549 0.42 20.23 19.11
N ASP A 550 0.97 19.26 19.86
CA ASP A 550 2.24 19.49 20.58
C ASP A 550 3.51 18.84 20.00
N VAL A 551 3.49 18.25 18.79
CA VAL A 551 4.73 17.68 18.18
C VAL A 551 5.63 18.76 17.54
N VAL A 552 5.18 20.02 17.45
CA VAL A 552 5.98 21.09 16.80
C VAL A 552 6.82 21.91 17.81
N THR A 553 6.68 21.73 19.12
CA THR A 553 7.27 22.69 20.09
C THR A 553 8.32 22.14 21.08
N SER A 554 8.88 20.95 20.88
CA SER A 554 10.01 20.50 21.71
C SER A 554 11.20 19.94 20.92
N ALA A 555 11.68 20.70 19.94
CA ALA A 555 13.07 20.61 19.51
C ALA A 555 13.81 21.82 20.09
N ALA A 556 14.33 21.69 21.32
CA ALA A 556 15.40 22.57 21.77
C ALA A 556 16.63 22.31 20.88
N PRO A 557 17.32 23.34 20.38
CA PRO A 557 18.39 23.16 19.40
C PRO A 557 19.58 22.48 20.07
N ARG A 558 19.77 21.18 19.80
CA ARG A 558 21.05 20.51 20.10
C ARG A 558 22.05 20.87 18.99
N ALA A 559 23.22 21.31 19.44
CA ALA A 559 24.28 21.89 18.64
C ALA A 559 24.61 21.08 17.38
N LEU A 560 24.66 21.79 16.24
CA LEU A 560 25.10 21.28 14.96
C LEU A 560 26.51 20.66 15.06
N SER A 561 26.62 19.38 14.74
CA SER A 561 27.91 18.72 14.52
C SER A 561 28.48 19.08 13.14
N ARG A 562 29.65 19.73 13.15
CA ARG A 562 30.78 19.82 12.19
C ARG A 562 30.61 19.79 10.65
N SER A 563 29.46 19.50 10.05
CA SER A 563 29.27 19.61 8.60
C SER A 563 28.80 21.00 8.13
N ALA A 564 28.38 21.88 9.06
CA ALA A 564 27.96 23.25 8.77
C ALA A 564 29.13 24.24 8.53
N ALA A 565 30.37 23.86 8.85
CA ALA A 565 31.53 24.72 8.65
C ALA A 565 32.03 24.75 7.18
N ALA A 566 31.65 23.75 6.36
CA ALA A 566 32.04 23.71 4.95
C ALA A 566 31.14 24.57 4.04
N CYS A 567 29.85 24.72 4.39
CA CYS A 567 28.91 25.48 3.56
C CYS A 567 28.96 27.00 3.78
N THR A 568 29.46 27.47 4.92
CA THR A 568 29.59 28.90 5.22
C THR A 568 30.78 29.55 4.52
N VAL A 569 31.79 28.77 4.13
CA VAL A 569 32.96 29.27 3.37
C VAL A 569 32.64 29.43 1.87
N PHE A 570 31.74 28.60 1.30
CA PHE A 570 31.35 28.73 -0.10
C PHE A 570 30.37 29.88 -0.35
N ALA A 571 29.45 30.16 0.59
CA ALA A 571 28.50 31.26 0.46
C ALA A 571 29.17 32.65 0.58
N SER A 572 30.24 32.77 1.36
CA SER A 572 30.96 34.03 1.56
C SER A 572 31.89 34.40 0.39
N LEU A 573 32.47 33.41 -0.31
CA LEU A 573 33.23 33.65 -1.55
C LEU A 573 32.34 34.09 -2.72
N ALA A 574 31.12 33.54 -2.83
CA ALA A 574 30.19 33.89 -3.90
C ALA A 574 29.65 35.33 -3.78
N VAL A 575 29.43 35.83 -2.55
CA VAL A 575 29.00 37.22 -2.30
C VAL A 575 30.15 38.22 -2.50
N ALA A 576 31.39 37.84 -2.18
CA ALA A 576 32.56 38.68 -2.41
C ALA A 576 32.88 38.86 -3.91
N LEU A 577 32.67 37.82 -4.73
CA LEU A 577 32.80 37.89 -6.19
C LEU A 577 31.69 38.70 -6.87
N TRP A 578 30.51 38.80 -6.25
CA TRP A 578 29.38 39.59 -6.75
C TRP A 578 29.51 41.10 -6.48
N LEU A 579 30.21 41.49 -5.41
CA LEU A 579 30.48 42.91 -5.09
C LEU A 579 31.66 43.52 -5.85
N ALA A 580 32.44 42.70 -6.57
CA ALA A 580 33.63 43.12 -7.32
C ALA A 580 33.44 43.15 -8.85
N ALA A 581 32.22 42.92 -9.35
CA ALA A 581 31.88 42.85 -10.78
C ALA A 581 31.03 44.05 -11.24
#